data_AF-A0A7X8W3B0-F1
#
_entry.id   AF-A0A7X8W3B0-F1
#
_cell.length_a   1.000
_cell.length_b   1.000
_cell.length_c   1.000
_cell.angle_alpha   90.00
_cell.angle_beta   90.00
_cell.angle_gamma   90.00
#
_symmetry.space_group_name_H-M   'P 1'
#
loop_
_entity.id
_entity.type
_entity.pdbx_description
1 polymer ?
#
loop_
_entity_poly.entity_id
_entity_poly.type
_entity_poly.pdbx_seq_one_letter_code
_entity_poly.pdbx_strand_id
1 'polypeptide(L)'
;MVAYIFPLFSIIFTTLSTLSCLRFFFSKQFYFWILPLLFSALLAVIAFIYVFFPSLILPYNTQAMAIIIFTIASAWYAIVICFRYILKKGIGKNKVKYDSYKNFKEAQYLEKIERRKYIKYDKIIRDKEKYGAQKLATTPQQEEWLDLFDNF
;
A
#
# COMPACT_ATOMS: atom_id res chain seq x y z
N MET A 1 -48.27 11.11 -2.63
CA MET A 1 -47.03 10.93 -1.83
C MET A 1 -46.05 9.93 -2.46
N VAL A 2 -46.46 8.72 -2.85
CA VAL A 2 -45.55 7.69 -3.41
C VAL A 2 -44.78 8.14 -4.67
N ALA A 3 -45.40 8.98 -5.51
CA ALA A 3 -44.77 9.48 -6.74
C ALA A 3 -43.46 10.27 -6.52
N TYR A 4 -43.25 10.86 -5.33
CA TYR A 4 -42.06 11.65 -5.02
C TYR A 4 -40.97 10.87 -4.27
N ILE A 5 -41.27 9.65 -3.83
CA ILE A 5 -40.34 8.84 -3.03
C ILE A 5 -39.15 8.37 -3.88
N PHE A 6 -39.43 7.76 -5.03
CA PHE A 6 -38.40 7.30 -5.98
C PHE A 6 -37.46 8.41 -6.47
N PRO A 7 -37.94 9.58 -6.92
CA PRO A 7 -37.06 10.64 -7.36
C PRO A 7 -36.19 11.21 -6.23
N LEU A 8 -36.73 11.37 -5.02
CA LEU A 8 -35.95 11.80 -3.86
C LEU A 8 -34.83 10.81 -3.51
N PHE A 9 -35.14 9.51 -3.48
CA PHE A 9 -34.11 8.50 -3.26
C PHE A 9 -33.07 8.45 -4.39
N SER A 10 -33.45 8.73 -5.64
CA SER A 10 -32.50 8.80 -6.74
C SER A 10 -31.48 9.94 -6.57
N ILE A 11 -31.90 11.11 -6.07
CA ILE A 11 -30.99 12.21 -5.70
C ILE A 11 -30.07 11.76 -4.56
N ILE A 12 -30.61 11.07 -3.54
CA ILE A 12 -29.80 10.58 -2.42
C ILE A 12 -28.72 9.61 -2.93
N PHE A 13 -29.06 8.61 -3.75
CA PHE A 13 -28.07 7.66 -4.26
C PHE A 13 -27.01 8.30 -5.16
N THR A 14 -27.40 9.24 -6.01
CA THR A 14 -26.48 9.94 -6.91
C THR A 14 -25.59 10.95 -6.19
N THR A 15 -26.08 11.59 -5.13
CA THR A 15 -25.26 12.45 -4.27
C THR A 15 -24.29 11.62 -3.43
N LEU A 16 -24.73 10.49 -2.85
CA LEU A 16 -23.84 9.57 -2.13
C LEU A 16 -22.77 8.97 -3.03
N SER A 17 -23.08 8.59 -4.27
CA SER A 17 -22.09 8.09 -5.23
C SER A 17 -21.07 9.17 -5.61
N THR A 18 -21.52 10.40 -5.81
CA THR A 18 -20.65 11.54 -6.12
C THR A 18 -19.74 11.89 -4.94
N LEU A 19 -20.28 12.00 -3.73
CA LEU A 19 -19.53 12.30 -2.51
C LEU A 19 -18.49 11.21 -2.22
N SER A 20 -18.90 9.97 -2.43
CA SER A 20 -18.03 8.81 -2.43
C SER A 20 -16.83 9.04 -3.35
N CYS A 21 -17.08 9.30 -4.64
CA CYS A 21 -16.01 9.49 -5.63
C CYS A 21 -15.13 10.71 -5.34
N LEU A 22 -15.70 11.80 -4.81
CA LEU A 22 -14.97 13.03 -4.48
C LEU A 22 -13.85 12.81 -3.45
N ARG A 23 -14.06 11.93 -2.47
CA ARG A 23 -13.02 11.58 -1.48
C ARG A 23 -11.72 11.09 -2.13
N PHE A 24 -11.80 10.46 -3.31
CA PHE A 24 -10.65 9.92 -4.00
C PHE A 24 -9.98 10.90 -4.97
N PHE A 25 -10.49 12.12 -5.09
CA PHE A 25 -9.90 13.17 -5.92
C PHE A 25 -8.49 13.55 -5.44
N PHE A 26 -8.25 13.49 -4.12
CA PHE A 26 -6.93 13.76 -3.53
C PHE A 26 -6.03 12.51 -3.38
N SER A 27 -6.43 11.37 -3.94
CA SER A 27 -5.67 10.11 -3.82
C SER A 27 -4.75 9.88 -5.03
N LYS A 28 -3.68 9.09 -4.85
CA LYS A 28 -2.85 8.58 -5.97
C LYS A 28 -3.65 7.75 -6.99
N GLN A 29 -4.87 7.36 -6.63
CA GLN A 29 -5.79 6.61 -7.48
C GLN A 29 -6.76 7.51 -8.27
N PHE A 30 -6.56 8.83 -8.29
CA PHE A 30 -7.53 9.77 -8.87
C PHE A 30 -7.92 9.42 -10.31
N TYR A 31 -6.96 9.02 -11.16
CA TYR A 31 -7.21 8.66 -12.56
C TYR A 31 -8.28 7.58 -12.73
N PHE A 32 -8.34 6.60 -11.83
CA PHE A 32 -9.37 5.55 -11.86
C PHE A 32 -10.75 6.10 -11.47
N TRP A 33 -10.79 7.12 -10.60
CA TRP A 33 -12.02 7.66 -10.04
C TRP A 33 -12.62 8.83 -10.84
N ILE A 34 -11.89 9.41 -11.80
CA ILE A 34 -12.41 10.48 -12.69
C ILE A 34 -13.67 10.01 -13.44
N LEU A 35 -13.61 8.84 -14.08
CA LEU A 35 -14.71 8.36 -14.91
C LEU A 35 -15.96 8.01 -14.07
N PRO A 36 -15.84 7.29 -12.93
CA PRO A 36 -16.96 7.12 -12.01
C PRO A 36 -17.51 8.43 -11.45
N LEU A 37 -16.66 9.44 -11.22
CA LEU A 37 -17.08 10.75 -10.73
C LEU A 37 -17.89 11.51 -11.78
N LEU A 38 -17.40 11.58 -13.02
CA LEU A 38 -18.12 12.22 -14.12
C LEU A 38 -19.49 11.59 -14.34
N PHE A 39 -19.56 10.25 -14.36
CA PHE A 39 -20.82 9.55 -14.53
C PHE A 39 -21.79 9.77 -13.35
N SER A 40 -21.27 9.76 -12.11
CA SER A 40 -22.08 10.05 -10.92
C SER A 40 -22.61 11.48 -10.92
N ALA A 41 -21.80 12.46 -11.32
CA ALA A 41 -22.19 13.86 -11.42
C ALA A 41 -23.25 14.07 -12.50
N LEU A 42 -23.09 13.44 -13.67
CA LEU A 42 -24.10 13.48 -14.74
C LEU A 42 -25.44 12.90 -14.26
N LEU A 43 -25.43 11.73 -13.61
CA LEU A 43 -26.64 11.15 -13.05
C LEU A 43 -27.27 12.03 -11.97
N ALA A 44 -26.47 12.69 -11.14
CA ALA A 44 -26.96 13.62 -10.13
C ALA A 44 -27.65 14.84 -10.75
N VAL A 45 -27.09 15.40 -11.83
CA VAL A 45 -27.70 16.50 -12.57
C VAL A 45 -29.03 16.05 -13.21
N ILE A 46 -29.06 14.88 -13.84
CA ILE A 46 -30.29 14.33 -14.45
C ILE A 46 -31.37 14.13 -13.39
N ALA A 47 -31.02 13.51 -12.25
CA ALA A 47 -31.95 13.32 -11.13
C ALA A 47 -32.44 14.66 -10.57
N PHE A 48 -31.55 15.64 -10.42
CA PHE A 48 -31.90 16.98 -9.93
C PHE A 48 -32.89 17.70 -10.85
N ILE A 49 -32.61 17.75 -12.16
CA ILE A 49 -33.50 18.41 -13.11
C ILE A 49 -34.84 17.67 -13.16
N TYR A 50 -34.86 16.34 -13.07
CA TYR A 50 -36.10 15.57 -13.03
C TYR A 50 -37.01 15.92 -11.84
N VAL A 51 -36.43 16.16 -10.66
CA VAL A 51 -37.19 16.48 -9.44
C VAL A 51 -37.64 17.93 -9.41
N PHE A 52 -36.76 18.87 -9.74
CA PHE A 52 -37.02 20.29 -9.55
C PHE A 52 -37.59 20.98 -10.79
N PHE A 53 -37.34 20.44 -11.98
CA PHE A 53 -37.76 20.99 -13.26
C PHE A 53 -38.41 19.92 -14.16
N PRO A 54 -39.48 19.25 -13.71
CA PRO A 54 -40.10 18.17 -14.48
C PRO A 54 -40.64 18.62 -15.85
N SER A 55 -41.04 19.90 -15.96
CA SER A 55 -41.53 20.51 -17.20
C SER A 55 -40.47 20.67 -18.30
N LEU A 56 -39.18 20.63 -17.94
CA LEU A 56 -38.06 20.77 -18.88
C LEU A 56 -37.69 19.45 -19.57
N ILE A 57 -38.02 18.30 -18.96
CA ILE A 57 -37.51 17.00 -19.41
C ILE A 57 -38.55 16.21 -20.18
N LEU A 58 -39.82 16.06 -19.72
CA LEU A 58 -40.74 15.14 -20.42
C LEU A 58 -42.25 15.45 -20.26
N PRO A 59 -43.05 15.34 -21.35
CA PRO A 59 -44.51 15.26 -21.33
C PRO A 59 -45.07 13.83 -21.10
N TYR A 60 -44.21 12.84 -20.78
CA TYR A 60 -44.53 11.42 -20.71
C TYR A 60 -44.71 10.92 -19.26
N ASN A 61 -45.32 9.74 -19.09
CA ASN A 61 -45.72 9.14 -17.81
C ASN A 61 -44.62 9.22 -16.71
N THR A 62 -44.83 10.14 -15.76
CA THR A 62 -43.86 10.54 -14.73
C THR A 62 -43.55 9.47 -13.69
N GLN A 63 -44.33 8.39 -13.61
CA GLN A 63 -44.06 7.33 -12.63
C GLN A 63 -43.07 6.30 -13.16
N ALA A 64 -43.20 5.90 -14.43
CA ALA A 64 -42.31 4.92 -15.05
C ALA A 64 -40.87 5.45 -15.12
N MET A 65 -40.70 6.73 -15.49
CA MET A 65 -39.37 7.36 -15.56
C MET A 65 -38.72 7.51 -14.18
N ALA A 66 -39.50 7.84 -13.15
CA ALA A 66 -39.00 7.91 -11.78
C ALA A 66 -38.43 6.56 -11.31
N ILE A 67 -39.11 5.46 -11.63
CA ILE A 67 -38.65 4.11 -11.29
C ILE A 67 -37.37 3.77 -12.05
N ILE A 68 -37.28 4.11 -13.34
CA ILE A 68 -36.08 3.87 -14.17
C ILE A 68 -34.87 4.65 -13.63
N ILE A 69 -35.04 5.93 -13.32
CA ILE A 69 -33.96 6.76 -12.77
C ILE A 69 -33.50 6.21 -11.41
N PHE A 70 -34.45 5.77 -10.58
CA PHE A 70 -34.15 5.14 -9.29
C PHE A 70 -33.39 3.80 -9.43
N THR A 71 -33.79 2.92 -10.34
CA THR A 71 -33.09 1.64 -10.54
C THR A 71 -31.69 1.85 -11.07
N ILE A 72 -31.49 2.79 -11.99
CA ILE A 72 -30.17 3.16 -12.50
C ILE A 72 -29.30 3.75 -11.38
N ALA A 73 -29.83 4.72 -10.61
CA ALA A 73 -29.10 5.36 -9.53
C ALA A 73 -28.68 4.37 -8.42
N SER A 74 -29.59 3.48 -8.02
CA SER A 74 -29.31 2.47 -6.99
C SER A 74 -28.30 1.42 -7.46
N ALA A 75 -28.45 0.90 -8.69
CA ALA A 75 -27.50 -0.05 -9.27
C ALA A 75 -26.11 0.59 -9.41
N TRP A 76 -26.04 1.84 -9.86
CA TRP A 76 -24.79 2.56 -9.98
C TRP A 76 -24.11 2.76 -8.61
N TYR A 77 -24.86 3.15 -7.59
CA TYR A 77 -24.32 3.31 -6.25
C TYR A 77 -23.76 1.98 -5.70
N ALA A 78 -24.45 0.86 -5.93
CA ALA A 78 -23.96 -0.47 -5.56
C ALA A 78 -22.63 -0.80 -6.26
N ILE A 79 -22.50 -0.49 -7.55
CA ILE A 79 -21.26 -0.67 -8.32
C ILE A 79 -20.12 0.16 -7.72
N VAL A 80 -20.37 1.44 -7.40
CA VAL A 80 -19.37 2.33 -6.78
C VAL A 80 -18.90 1.78 -5.44
N ILE A 81 -19.80 1.26 -4.61
CA ILE A 81 -19.43 0.61 -3.34
C ILE A 81 -18.61 -0.66 -3.59
N CYS A 82 -19.02 -1.53 -4.51
CA CYS A 82 -18.27 -2.74 -4.85
C CYS A 82 -16.84 -2.42 -5.28
N PHE A 83 -16.65 -1.41 -6.14
CA PHE A 83 -15.30 -0.96 -6.52
C PHE A 83 -14.48 -0.49 -5.32
N ARG A 84 -15.07 0.22 -4.36
CA ARG A 84 -14.36 0.59 -3.12
C ARG A 84 -13.86 -0.62 -2.37
N TYR A 85 -14.71 -1.62 -2.18
CA TYR A 85 -14.35 -2.81 -1.43
C TYR A 85 -13.25 -3.61 -2.13
N ILE A 86 -13.36 -3.78 -3.45
CA ILE A 86 -12.35 -4.48 -4.25
C ILE A 86 -11.00 -3.77 -4.18
N LEU A 87 -10.98 -2.44 -4.35
CA LEU A 87 -9.75 -1.65 -4.28
C LEU A 87 -9.13 -1.68 -2.87
N LYS A 88 -9.95 -1.57 -1.82
CA LYS A 88 -9.47 -1.68 -0.43
C LYS A 88 -8.82 -3.04 -0.17
N LYS A 89 -9.41 -4.13 -0.68
CA LYS A 89 -8.86 -5.49 -0.56
C LYS A 89 -7.57 -5.67 -1.37
N GLY A 90 -7.47 -5.04 -2.54
CA GLY A 90 -6.28 -5.08 -3.40
C GLY A 90 -5.06 -4.39 -2.80
N ILE A 91 -5.25 -3.25 -2.11
CA ILE A 91 -4.16 -2.48 -1.49
C ILE A 91 -3.39 -3.31 -0.45
N GLY A 92 -4.10 -4.09 0.38
CA GLY A 92 -3.48 -4.94 1.39
C GLY A 92 -2.51 -5.97 0.80
N LYS A 93 -2.90 -6.63 -0.30
CA LYS A 93 -2.05 -7.61 -0.99
C LYS A 93 -0.81 -6.97 -1.63
N ASN A 94 -0.96 -5.78 -2.22
CA ASN A 94 0.17 -5.07 -2.81
C ASN A 94 1.17 -4.58 -1.77
N LYS A 95 0.70 -4.17 -0.58
CA LYS A 95 1.59 -3.79 0.51
C LYS A 95 2.50 -4.94 0.95
N VAL A 96 1.92 -6.13 1.16
CA VAL A 96 2.70 -7.33 1.51
C VAL A 96 3.74 -7.65 0.46
N LYS A 97 3.39 -7.60 -0.84
CA LYS A 97 4.34 -7.86 -1.92
C LYS A 97 5.49 -6.85 -1.93
N TYR A 98 5.19 -5.57 -1.71
CA TYR A 98 6.19 -4.52 -1.65
C TYR A 98 7.11 -4.66 -0.43
N ASP A 99 6.53 -4.94 0.74
CA ASP A 99 7.26 -5.14 1.99
C ASP A 99 8.17 -6.37 1.89
N SER A 100 7.68 -7.49 1.36
CA SER A 100 8.51 -8.69 1.13
C SER A 100 9.66 -8.43 0.16
N TYR A 101 9.44 -7.66 -0.91
CA TYR A 101 10.50 -7.31 -1.86
C TYR A 101 11.56 -6.40 -1.22
N LYS A 102 11.12 -5.42 -0.41
CA LYS A 102 12.02 -4.54 0.35
C LYS A 102 12.85 -5.35 1.35
N ASN A 103 12.20 -6.19 2.15
CA ASN A 103 12.86 -7.03 3.14
C ASN A 103 13.89 -7.98 2.49
N PHE A 104 13.57 -8.54 1.32
CA PHE A 104 14.50 -9.39 0.58
C PHE A 104 15.76 -8.63 0.14
N LYS A 105 15.61 -7.40 -0.39
CA LYS A 105 16.76 -6.57 -0.76
C LYS A 105 17.61 -6.16 0.46
N GLU A 106 16.97 -5.82 1.57
CA GLU A 106 17.67 -5.50 2.82
C GLU A 106 18.43 -6.72 3.34
N ALA A 107 17.83 -7.91 3.31
CA ALA A 107 18.49 -9.16 3.67
C ALA A 107 19.74 -9.44 2.80
N GLN A 108 19.63 -9.29 1.48
CA GLN A 108 20.78 -9.45 0.57
C GLN A 108 21.91 -8.45 0.85
N TYR A 109 21.57 -7.23 1.26
CA TYR A 109 22.57 -6.22 1.60
C TYR A 109 23.28 -6.57 2.91
N LEU A 110 22.54 -7.02 3.93
CA LEU A 110 23.10 -7.48 5.20
C LEU A 110 24.02 -8.69 5.01
N GLU A 111 23.61 -9.68 4.21
CA GLU A 111 24.42 -10.86 3.90
C GLU A 111 25.78 -10.46 3.27
N LYS A 112 25.78 -9.49 2.35
CA LYS A 112 27.01 -8.97 1.75
C LYS A 112 27.93 -8.31 2.79
N ILE A 113 27.37 -7.57 3.75
CA ILE A 113 28.15 -6.96 4.83
C ILE A 113 28.73 -8.03 5.75
N GLU A 114 27.92 -9.00 6.15
CA GLU A 114 28.37 -10.11 7.00
C GLU A 114 29.46 -10.92 6.33
N ARG A 115 29.31 -11.28 5.05
CA ARG A 115 30.34 -11.99 4.29
C ARG A 115 31.67 -11.22 4.28
N ARG A 116 31.64 -9.88 4.12
CA ARG A 116 32.86 -9.05 4.19
C ARG A 116 33.50 -9.09 5.59
N LYS A 117 32.70 -9.04 6.65
CA LYS A 117 33.20 -9.17 8.03
C LYS A 117 33.83 -10.55 8.25
N TYR A 118 33.15 -11.62 7.86
CA TYR A 118 33.67 -12.99 7.97
C TYR A 118 35.00 -13.17 7.23
N ILE A 119 35.13 -12.69 5.99
CA ILE A 119 36.40 -12.75 5.25
C ILE A 119 37.52 -12.03 6.01
N LYS A 120 37.22 -10.85 6.60
CA LYS A 120 38.20 -10.10 7.39
C LYS A 120 38.61 -10.86 8.66
N TYR A 121 37.65 -11.44 9.38
CA TYR A 121 37.92 -12.26 10.57
C TYR A 121 38.73 -13.51 10.24
N ASP A 122 38.35 -14.23 9.19
CA ASP A 122 39.05 -15.43 8.73
C ASP A 122 40.50 -15.11 8.32
N LYS A 123 40.73 -14.00 7.61
CA LYS A 123 42.08 -13.52 7.31
C LYS A 123 42.91 -13.26 8.58
N ILE A 124 42.33 -12.59 9.58
CA ILE A 124 43.00 -12.32 10.86
C ILE A 124 43.35 -13.63 11.59
N ILE A 125 42.44 -14.62 11.59
CA ILE A 125 42.68 -15.92 12.21
C ILE A 125 43.81 -16.66 11.50
N ARG A 126 43.78 -16.73 10.16
CA ARG A 126 44.85 -17.37 9.37
C ARG A 126 46.20 -16.67 9.55
N ASP A 127 46.22 -15.33 9.60
CA ASP A 127 47.44 -14.58 9.87
C ASP A 127 47.96 -14.90 11.29
N LYS A 128 47.09 -15.01 12.30
CA LYS A 128 47.48 -15.46 13.65
C LYS A 128 47.98 -16.89 13.69
N GLU A 129 47.41 -17.82 12.93
CA GLU A 129 47.92 -19.20 12.86
C GLU A 129 49.28 -19.26 12.15
N LYS A 130 49.46 -18.47 11.09
CA LYS A 130 50.69 -18.46 10.28
C LYS A 130 51.85 -17.73 10.96
N TYR A 131 51.58 -16.62 11.66
CA TYR A 131 52.58 -15.79 12.32
C TYR A 131 52.63 -15.97 13.84
N GLY A 132 51.55 -16.42 14.50
CA GLY A 132 51.56 -16.79 15.92
C GLY A 132 52.30 -18.10 16.20
N ALA A 133 52.56 -18.90 15.15
CA ALA A 133 53.49 -20.02 15.18
C ALA A 133 54.95 -19.62 14.91
N GLN A 134 55.29 -18.32 14.81
CA GLN A 134 56.67 -17.90 15.05
C GLN A 134 56.94 -18.08 16.53
N LYS A 135 57.52 -19.26 16.86
CA LYS A 135 58.20 -19.54 18.12
C LYS A 135 58.88 -18.25 18.58
N LEU A 136 58.59 -17.84 19.82
CA LEU A 136 59.43 -16.87 20.52
C LEU A 136 60.87 -17.28 20.27
N ALA A 137 61.61 -16.44 19.53
CA ALA A 137 63.04 -16.55 19.50
C ALA A 137 63.46 -16.39 20.96
N THR A 138 63.86 -17.50 21.56
CA THR A 138 64.51 -17.52 22.86
C THR A 138 65.76 -16.67 22.72
N THR A 139 65.63 -15.39 23.08
CA THR A 139 66.78 -14.54 23.32
C THR A 139 67.57 -15.19 24.45
N PRO A 140 68.87 -15.47 24.27
CA PRO A 140 69.70 -16.18 25.25
C PRO A 140 69.87 -15.43 26.59
N GLN A 141 69.28 -14.24 26.74
CA GLN A 141 69.28 -13.47 27.99
C GLN A 141 68.20 -13.89 29.00
N GLN A 142 67.29 -14.81 28.67
CA GLN A 142 66.27 -15.27 29.63
C GLN A 142 66.69 -16.47 30.50
N GLU A 143 67.80 -17.14 30.20
CA GLU A 143 68.26 -18.30 30.99
C GLU A 143 69.05 -17.90 32.25
N GLU A 144 69.70 -16.74 32.26
CA GLU A 144 70.55 -16.30 33.39
C GLU A 144 69.75 -16.00 34.68
N TRP A 145 68.47 -15.63 34.55
CA TRP A 145 67.58 -15.41 35.70
C TRP A 145 67.01 -16.69 36.31
N LEU A 146 66.98 -17.79 35.54
CA LEU A 146 66.50 -19.10 36.02
C LEU A 146 67.60 -19.82 36.82
N ASP A 147 68.86 -19.70 36.41
CA ASP A 147 70.01 -20.29 37.12
C ASP A 147 70.28 -19.66 38.51
N LEU A 148 69.77 -18.45 38.76
CA LEU A 148 69.84 -17.78 40.07
C LEU A 148 68.83 -18.34 41.10
N PHE A 149 67.76 -19.00 40.65
CA PHE A 149 66.74 -19.57 41.53
C PHE A 149 67.02 -21.03 41.93
N ASP A 150 67.80 -21.78 41.15
CA ASP A 150 68.14 -23.17 41.46
C ASP A 150 69.32 -23.31 42.45
N ASN A 151 70.00 -22.20 42.81
CA ASN A 151 71.13 -22.18 43.75
C ASN A 151 70.77 -21.69 45.17
N PHE A 152 69.48 -21.70 45.55
CA PHE A 152 69.01 -21.42 46.92
C PHE A 152 68.22 -22.58 47.52
#